data_AF-A0A7C3KR97-F1
#
_entry.id   AF-A0A7C3KR97-F1
#
_cell.length_a   1.000
_cell.length_b   1.000
_cell.length_c   1.000
_cell.angle_alpha   90.00
_cell.angle_beta   90.00
_cell.angle_gamma   90.00
#
_symmetry.space_group_name_H-M   'P 1'
#
loop_
_entity.id
_entity.type
_entity.pdbx_description
1 polymer ?
#
loop_
_entity_poly.entity_id
_entity_poly.type
_entity_poly.pdbx_seq_one_letter_code
_entity_poly.pdbx_strand_id
1 'polypeptide(L)'
;GELLSTALEHYYLEEIGVDSVLLPALNFMRIDENDEPDLGFIEENLRAELKKNAGRKLFITQGYICRNAFGEVDNLKRGGSDYTATLIGAALRSEEIQIWTDIDGMHNNDPRVVDKTFPITELSFDEAAELAYFGAKILHPTCVLPAQKRKVPVRLLNTMEPKAKGTLIAEKGPGDRITAIAAKDGITAINIRSGRMLLAYGFLRNVFEVFERYKTPIDMITTSEVAVSLTIDNAKNLDAIVRELNAFGTVEVDKDQTIVCIVGSFSAEKQGVAGKIFDALRNIPLRMISYGGSENNVSVLVDTKHKREALVALNKGLFNL
;
A
#
# COMPACT_ATOMS: atom_id res chain seq x y z
N GLY A 1 -18.66 -2.35 -18.10
CA GLY A 1 -17.30 -1.96 -18.47
C GLY A 1 -16.52 -3.19 -18.88
N GLU A 2 -16.03 -3.93 -17.89
CA GLU A 2 -15.11 -5.07 -18.07
C GLU A 2 -15.59 -6.17 -19.04
N LEU A 3 -16.89 -6.53 -18.99
CA LEU A 3 -17.46 -7.50 -19.94
C LEU A 3 -17.40 -7.01 -21.40
N LEU A 4 -17.54 -5.70 -21.62
CA LEU A 4 -17.49 -5.13 -22.97
C LEU A 4 -16.05 -5.02 -23.46
N SER A 5 -15.12 -4.52 -22.63
CA SER A 5 -13.71 -4.36 -23.02
C SER A 5 -13.05 -5.69 -23.36
N THR A 6 -13.28 -6.71 -22.53
CA THR A 6 -12.71 -8.05 -22.78
C THR A 6 -13.33 -8.76 -23.97
N ALA A 7 -14.61 -8.52 -24.27
CA ALA A 7 -15.24 -9.03 -25.49
C ALA A 7 -14.67 -8.36 -26.74
N LEU A 8 -14.48 -7.03 -26.70
CA LEU A 8 -13.86 -6.29 -27.81
C LEU A 8 -12.43 -6.76 -28.07
N GLU A 9 -11.63 -6.94 -27.02
CA GLU A 9 -10.26 -7.46 -27.15
C GLU A 9 -10.25 -8.88 -27.75
N HIS A 10 -11.13 -9.76 -27.28
CA HIS A 10 -11.24 -11.11 -27.80
C HIS A 10 -11.60 -11.13 -29.30
N TYR A 11 -12.59 -10.34 -29.72
CA TYR A 11 -12.97 -10.25 -31.13
C TYR A 11 -11.89 -9.62 -32.01
N TYR A 12 -11.16 -8.63 -31.49
CA TYR A 12 -10.01 -8.06 -32.17
C TYR A 12 -8.91 -9.11 -32.39
N LEU A 13 -8.58 -9.91 -31.37
CA LEU A 13 -7.63 -11.01 -31.50
C LEU A 13 -8.06 -12.06 -32.52
N GLU A 14 -9.35 -12.43 -32.53
CA GLU A 14 -9.90 -13.33 -33.55
C GLU A 14 -9.78 -12.75 -34.96
N GLU A 15 -10.05 -11.46 -35.15
CA GLU A 15 -9.94 -10.76 -36.44
C GLU A 15 -8.51 -10.79 -36.98
N ILE A 16 -7.50 -10.62 -36.12
CA ILE A 16 -6.08 -10.69 -36.52
C ILE A 16 -5.51 -12.13 -36.52
N GLY A 17 -6.35 -13.14 -36.31
CA GLY A 17 -5.97 -14.56 -36.37
C GLY A 17 -5.21 -15.08 -35.14
N VAL A 18 -5.29 -14.39 -34.00
CA VAL A 18 -4.71 -14.81 -32.72
C VAL A 18 -5.73 -15.62 -31.93
N ASP A 19 -5.44 -16.91 -31.76
CA ASP A 19 -6.28 -17.83 -31.00
C ASP A 19 -6.37 -17.45 -29.52
N SER A 20 -7.55 -17.07 -29.05
CA SER A 20 -7.81 -16.65 -27.67
C SER A 20 -9.15 -17.19 -27.15
N VAL A 21 -9.29 -17.30 -25.82
CA VAL A 21 -10.53 -17.73 -25.17
C VAL A 21 -10.99 -16.67 -24.17
N LEU A 22 -12.24 -16.23 -24.29
CA LEU A 22 -12.87 -15.38 -23.29
C LEU A 22 -13.42 -16.23 -22.13
N LEU A 23 -12.80 -16.13 -20.95
CA LEU A 23 -13.24 -16.76 -19.70
C LEU A 23 -14.09 -15.79 -18.87
N PRO A 24 -15.33 -16.14 -18.52
CA PRO A 24 -16.15 -15.31 -17.64
C PRO A 24 -15.60 -15.30 -16.20
N ALA A 25 -15.19 -14.14 -15.70
CA ALA A 25 -14.65 -13.99 -14.33
C ALA A 25 -15.67 -14.42 -13.27
N LEU A 26 -16.96 -14.19 -13.52
CA LEU A 26 -18.06 -14.58 -12.63
C LEU A 26 -18.21 -16.10 -12.43
N ASN A 27 -17.51 -16.93 -13.20
CA ASN A 27 -17.51 -18.38 -13.01
C ASN A 27 -16.57 -18.82 -11.89
N PHE A 28 -15.52 -18.05 -11.60
CA PHE A 28 -14.48 -18.44 -10.66
C PHE A 28 -14.16 -17.38 -9.60
N MET A 29 -14.42 -16.10 -9.85
CA MET A 29 -14.12 -15.01 -8.93
C MET A 29 -15.22 -14.84 -7.89
N ARG A 30 -14.90 -15.02 -6.61
CA ARG A 30 -15.86 -14.97 -5.49
C ARG A 30 -15.28 -14.31 -4.24
N ILE A 31 -16.12 -13.58 -3.51
CA ILE A 31 -15.86 -13.07 -2.16
C ILE A 31 -16.84 -13.70 -1.15
N ASP A 32 -16.42 -13.74 0.12
CA ASP A 32 -17.20 -14.25 1.25
C ASP A 32 -18.13 -13.18 1.88
N GLU A 33 -18.73 -13.49 3.02
CA GLU A 33 -19.64 -12.59 3.74
C GLU A 33 -18.95 -11.37 4.39
N ASN A 34 -17.61 -11.39 4.48
CA ASN A 34 -16.78 -10.32 5.01
C ASN A 34 -16.10 -9.50 3.89
N ASP A 35 -16.54 -9.67 2.64
CA ASP A 35 -15.94 -9.08 1.44
C ASP A 35 -14.49 -9.56 1.16
N GLU A 36 -14.08 -10.70 1.70
CA GLU A 36 -12.73 -11.27 1.49
C GLU A 36 -12.76 -12.29 0.34
N PRO A 37 -11.75 -12.32 -0.57
CA PRO A 37 -11.71 -13.30 -1.66
C PRO A 37 -11.55 -14.73 -1.18
N ASP A 38 -12.40 -15.63 -1.70
CA ASP A 38 -12.32 -17.06 -1.45
C ASP A 38 -11.29 -17.71 -2.40
N LEU A 39 -10.02 -17.66 -2.00
CA LEU A 39 -8.91 -18.22 -2.79
C LEU A 39 -9.05 -19.71 -3.10
N GLY A 40 -9.70 -20.48 -2.21
CA GLY A 40 -9.93 -21.91 -2.43
C GLY A 40 -10.91 -22.14 -3.57
N PHE A 41 -12.06 -21.45 -3.50
CA PHE A 41 -13.07 -21.46 -4.56
C PHE A 41 -12.50 -20.95 -5.90
N ILE A 42 -11.75 -19.85 -5.88
CA ILE A 42 -11.12 -19.27 -7.07
C ILE A 42 -10.18 -20.28 -7.72
N GLU A 43 -9.30 -20.93 -6.94
CA GLU A 43 -8.34 -21.90 -7.45
C GLU A 43 -9.02 -23.12 -8.08
N GLU A 44 -10.05 -23.67 -7.44
CA GLU A 44 -10.79 -24.83 -7.96
C GLU A 44 -11.53 -24.52 -9.26
N ASN A 45 -12.33 -23.45 -9.26
CA ASN A 45 -13.19 -23.11 -10.39
C ASN A 45 -12.39 -22.57 -11.58
N LEU A 46 -11.35 -21.78 -11.34
CA LEU A 46 -10.47 -21.31 -12.41
C LEU A 46 -9.77 -22.49 -13.11
N ARG A 47 -9.28 -23.48 -12.35
CA ARG A 47 -8.71 -24.70 -12.93
C ARG A 47 -9.74 -25.50 -13.73
N ALA A 48 -11.00 -25.54 -13.29
CA ALA A 48 -12.07 -26.20 -14.03
C ALA A 48 -12.37 -25.49 -15.36
N GLU A 49 -12.44 -24.15 -15.38
CA GLU A 49 -12.64 -23.36 -16.59
C GLU A 49 -11.48 -23.50 -17.59
N LEU A 50 -10.23 -23.52 -17.10
CA LEU A 50 -9.06 -23.75 -17.93
C LEU A 50 -9.06 -25.16 -18.55
N LYS A 51 -9.47 -26.20 -17.79
CA LYS A 51 -9.56 -27.58 -18.30
C LYS A 51 -10.59 -27.73 -19.43
N LYS A 52 -11.70 -26.99 -19.40
CA LYS A 52 -12.71 -27.00 -20.48
C LYS A 52 -12.12 -26.54 -21.83
N ASN A 53 -11.05 -25.75 -21.78
CA ASN A 53 -10.38 -25.15 -22.92
C ASN A 53 -8.95 -25.70 -23.07
N ALA A 54 -8.75 -26.99 -22.72
CA ALA A 54 -7.45 -27.64 -22.82
C ALA A 54 -6.86 -27.53 -24.23
N GLY A 55 -5.60 -27.09 -24.32
CA GLY A 55 -4.88 -26.89 -25.58
C GLY A 55 -4.81 -25.43 -26.04
N ARG A 56 -5.61 -24.53 -25.44
CA ARG A 56 -5.52 -23.08 -25.68
C ARG A 56 -4.44 -22.45 -24.82
N LYS A 57 -3.78 -21.41 -25.34
CA LYS A 57 -2.64 -20.75 -24.68
C LYS A 57 -2.95 -19.35 -24.17
N LEU A 58 -3.89 -18.65 -24.80
CA LEU A 58 -4.23 -17.28 -24.45
C LEU A 58 -5.68 -17.21 -23.94
N PHE A 59 -5.83 -16.69 -22.74
CA PHE A 59 -7.11 -16.51 -22.07
C PHE A 59 -7.29 -15.05 -21.73
N ILE A 60 -8.47 -14.51 -22.04
CA ILE A 60 -8.90 -13.17 -21.68
C ILE A 60 -9.99 -13.30 -20.63
N THR A 61 -9.90 -12.54 -19.55
CA THR A 61 -10.95 -12.51 -18.52
C THR A 61 -11.09 -11.11 -17.94
N GLN A 62 -12.20 -10.88 -17.25
CA GLN A 62 -12.53 -9.57 -16.68
C GLN A 62 -11.80 -9.37 -15.35
N GLY A 63 -11.31 -8.15 -15.12
CA GLY A 63 -10.93 -7.69 -13.79
C GLY A 63 -12.13 -7.14 -13.02
N TYR A 64 -11.91 -6.75 -11.75
CA TYR A 64 -12.83 -5.98 -10.90
C TYR A 64 -14.13 -6.68 -10.48
N ILE A 65 -14.78 -7.46 -11.34
CA ILE A 65 -16.07 -8.10 -11.08
C ILE A 65 -15.92 -9.46 -10.38
N CYS A 66 -16.87 -9.81 -9.52
CA CYS A 66 -16.90 -11.08 -8.79
C CYS A 66 -18.34 -11.50 -8.44
N ARG A 67 -18.50 -12.65 -7.77
CA ARG A 67 -19.73 -13.02 -7.07
C ARG A 67 -19.60 -12.81 -5.56
N ASN A 68 -20.64 -12.28 -4.92
CA ASN A 68 -20.70 -12.20 -3.46
C ASN A 68 -21.08 -13.54 -2.82
N ALA A 69 -21.16 -13.58 -1.48
CA ALA A 69 -21.54 -14.76 -0.72
C ALA A 69 -22.91 -15.35 -1.13
N PHE A 70 -23.83 -14.50 -1.61
CA PHE A 70 -25.18 -14.85 -2.07
C PHE A 70 -25.23 -15.27 -3.54
N GLY A 71 -24.10 -15.23 -4.26
CA GLY A 71 -23.99 -15.60 -5.67
C GLY A 71 -24.40 -14.48 -6.63
N GLU A 72 -24.68 -13.28 -6.14
CA GLU A 72 -25.02 -12.12 -6.95
C GLU A 72 -23.75 -11.46 -7.52
N VAL A 73 -23.91 -10.64 -8.57
CA VAL A 73 -22.78 -9.90 -9.15
C VAL A 73 -22.36 -8.78 -8.22
N ASP A 74 -21.07 -8.74 -7.91
CA ASP A 74 -20.44 -7.72 -7.08
C ASP A 74 -19.05 -7.35 -7.63
N ASN A 75 -18.25 -6.63 -6.86
CA ASN A 75 -16.94 -6.14 -7.27
C ASN A 75 -15.91 -6.13 -6.14
N LEU A 76 -14.64 -6.18 -6.53
CA LEU A 76 -13.46 -6.16 -5.66
C LEU A 76 -13.06 -4.74 -5.20
N LYS A 77 -13.93 -3.74 -5.39
CA LYS A 77 -13.73 -2.35 -4.96
C LYS A 77 -12.44 -1.74 -5.54
N ARG A 78 -11.76 -0.89 -4.77
CA ARG A 78 -10.62 -0.09 -5.25
C ARG A 78 -9.43 -0.99 -5.59
N GLY A 79 -8.84 -0.77 -6.77
CA GLY A 79 -7.75 -1.63 -7.27
C GLY A 79 -8.25 -3.01 -7.73
N GLY A 80 -9.56 -3.18 -7.96
CA GLY A 80 -10.16 -4.49 -8.19
C GLY A 80 -9.60 -5.25 -9.39
N SER A 81 -9.20 -4.58 -10.47
CA SER A 81 -8.56 -5.26 -11.61
C SER A 81 -7.15 -5.76 -11.29
N ASP A 82 -6.33 -4.97 -10.60
CA ASP A 82 -5.02 -5.41 -10.10
C ASP A 82 -5.20 -6.56 -9.11
N TYR A 83 -6.24 -6.48 -8.28
CA TYR A 83 -6.56 -7.52 -7.31
C TYR A 83 -7.00 -8.81 -8.00
N THR A 84 -7.82 -8.74 -9.07
CA THR A 84 -8.15 -9.90 -9.90
C THR A 84 -6.90 -10.54 -10.48
N ALA A 85 -5.97 -9.76 -11.04
CA ALA A 85 -4.73 -10.27 -11.63
C ALA A 85 -3.88 -11.02 -10.59
N THR A 86 -3.75 -10.47 -9.38
CA THR A 86 -2.97 -11.12 -8.32
C THR A 86 -3.66 -12.33 -7.71
N LEU A 87 -5.00 -12.32 -7.59
CA LEU A 87 -5.78 -13.50 -7.18
C LEU A 87 -5.63 -14.64 -8.18
N ILE A 88 -5.73 -14.36 -9.48
CA ILE A 88 -5.54 -15.35 -10.55
C ILE A 88 -4.11 -15.89 -10.53
N GLY A 89 -3.10 -15.01 -10.51
CA GLY A 89 -1.70 -15.44 -10.49
C GLY A 89 -1.34 -16.24 -9.25
N ALA A 90 -1.88 -15.87 -8.08
CA ALA A 90 -1.72 -16.62 -6.84
C ALA A 90 -2.42 -18.00 -6.89
N ALA A 91 -3.64 -18.07 -7.43
CA ALA A 91 -4.41 -19.31 -7.57
C ALA A 91 -3.75 -20.30 -8.54
N LEU A 92 -3.16 -19.79 -9.63
CA LEU A 92 -2.45 -20.61 -10.62
C LEU A 92 -0.99 -20.88 -10.27
N ARG A 93 -0.45 -20.19 -9.26
CA ARG A 93 0.99 -20.17 -8.93
C ARG A 93 1.83 -19.82 -10.16
N SER A 94 1.44 -18.73 -10.83
CA SER A 94 2.14 -18.22 -12.01
C SER A 94 3.60 -17.91 -11.70
N GLU A 95 4.45 -17.92 -12.73
CA GLU A 95 5.85 -17.53 -12.59
C GLU A 95 6.00 -16.03 -12.31
N GLU A 96 5.13 -15.20 -12.88
CA GLU A 96 5.09 -13.75 -12.68
C GLU A 96 3.66 -13.22 -12.95
N ILE A 97 3.26 -12.17 -12.23
CA ILE A 97 2.08 -11.35 -12.50
C ILE A 97 2.57 -10.01 -13.05
N GLN A 98 2.05 -9.56 -14.18
CA GLN A 98 2.41 -8.25 -14.75
C GLN A 98 1.23 -7.30 -14.66
N ILE A 99 1.46 -6.13 -14.08
CA ILE A 99 0.50 -5.02 -14.02
C ILE A 99 1.03 -3.91 -14.93
N TRP A 100 0.29 -3.65 -16.01
CA TRP A 100 0.62 -2.65 -17.00
C TRP A 100 -0.15 -1.36 -16.71
N THR A 101 0.58 -0.27 -16.48
CA THR A 101 0.07 1.04 -16.07
C THR A 101 0.64 2.13 -16.99
N ASP A 102 0.41 3.40 -16.67
CA ASP A 102 0.85 4.59 -17.42
C ASP A 102 2.17 5.18 -16.90
N ILE A 103 2.82 4.50 -15.94
CA ILE A 103 4.09 4.90 -15.33
C ILE A 103 5.15 3.80 -15.48
N ASP A 104 6.42 4.19 -15.51
CA ASP A 104 7.63 3.36 -15.64
C ASP A 104 8.01 2.55 -14.38
N GLY A 105 7.08 2.46 -13.43
CA GLY A 105 7.20 1.71 -12.19
C GLY A 105 7.11 2.63 -10.98
N MET A 106 7.64 2.17 -9.84
CA MET A 106 7.80 3.00 -8.65
C MET A 106 9.10 3.80 -8.73
N HIS A 107 9.07 5.04 -8.23
CA HIS A 107 10.27 5.89 -8.12
C HIS A 107 10.72 5.99 -6.67
N ASN A 108 12.02 6.23 -6.48
CA ASN A 108 12.62 6.38 -5.14
C ASN A 108 12.09 7.61 -4.36
N ASN A 109 11.43 8.55 -5.04
CA ASN A 109 10.75 9.71 -4.45
C ASN A 109 9.69 10.22 -5.44
N ASP A 110 8.82 11.16 -5.03
CA ASP A 110 7.82 11.75 -5.93
C ASP A 110 8.48 12.69 -6.97
N PRO A 111 8.50 12.35 -8.27
CA PRO A 111 9.15 13.16 -9.30
C PRO A 111 8.50 14.54 -9.49
N ARG A 112 7.28 14.75 -8.99
CA ARG A 112 6.59 16.04 -9.04
C ARG A 112 7.09 17.00 -7.97
N VAL A 113 7.75 16.49 -6.93
CA VAL A 113 8.25 17.29 -5.80
C VAL A 113 9.77 17.40 -5.84
N VAL A 114 10.47 16.34 -6.23
CA VAL A 114 11.92 16.25 -6.27
C VAL A 114 12.40 16.04 -7.71
N ASP A 115 13.24 16.95 -8.21
CA ASP A 115 13.62 16.96 -9.64
C ASP A 115 14.49 15.75 -10.05
N LYS A 116 15.32 15.24 -9.13
CA LYS A 116 16.21 14.10 -9.38
C LYS A 116 15.71 12.84 -8.67
N THR A 117 14.95 12.03 -9.39
CA THR A 117 14.51 10.70 -8.96
C THR A 117 15.00 9.64 -9.93
N PHE A 118 14.96 8.38 -9.52
CA PHE A 118 15.24 7.24 -10.37
C PHE A 118 14.18 6.15 -10.17
N PRO A 119 13.88 5.36 -11.22
CA PRO A 119 12.97 4.24 -11.11
C PRO A 119 13.58 3.13 -10.26
N ILE A 120 12.77 2.54 -9.40
CA ILE A 120 13.12 1.41 -8.56
C ILE A 120 12.95 0.14 -9.38
N THR A 121 14.00 -0.66 -9.48
CA THR A 121 13.96 -1.90 -10.26
C THR A 121 13.39 -3.08 -9.49
N GLU A 122 13.58 -3.09 -8.16
CA GLU A 122 13.23 -4.22 -7.29
C GLU A 122 12.79 -3.72 -5.91
N LEU A 123 11.75 -4.35 -5.36
CA LEU A 123 11.20 -4.12 -4.02
C LEU A 123 10.78 -5.44 -3.38
N SER A 124 10.83 -5.52 -2.06
CA SER A 124 10.10 -6.57 -1.33
C SER A 124 8.59 -6.27 -1.32
N PHE A 125 7.76 -7.28 -1.06
CA PHE A 125 6.33 -7.07 -0.84
C PHE A 125 6.04 -6.09 0.30
N ASP A 126 6.83 -6.16 1.37
CA ASP A 126 6.64 -5.30 2.53
C ASP A 126 7.02 -3.84 2.19
N GLU A 127 8.14 -3.62 1.50
CA GLU A 127 8.53 -2.28 1.04
C GLU A 127 7.49 -1.68 0.09
N ALA A 128 6.96 -2.48 -0.85
CA ALA A 128 5.92 -2.03 -1.76
C ALA A 128 4.62 -1.68 -1.02
N ALA A 129 4.24 -2.43 0.01
CA ALA A 129 3.07 -2.14 0.83
C ALA A 129 3.21 -0.82 1.60
N GLU A 130 4.38 -0.57 2.18
CA GLU A 130 4.69 0.69 2.88
C GLU A 130 4.60 1.89 1.90
N LEU A 131 5.22 1.79 0.72
CA LEU A 131 5.16 2.85 -0.29
C LEU A 131 3.73 3.11 -0.77
N ALA A 132 2.99 2.03 -1.04
CA ALA A 132 1.59 2.11 -1.46
C ALA A 132 0.71 2.82 -0.42
N TYR A 133 0.92 2.53 0.87
CA TYR A 133 0.17 3.13 1.96
C TYR A 133 0.49 4.62 2.15
N PHE A 134 1.77 4.99 2.09
CA PHE A 134 2.24 6.36 2.37
C PHE A 134 2.35 7.29 1.16
N GLY A 135 1.79 6.94 0.00
CA GLY A 135 1.55 7.92 -1.08
C GLY A 135 2.00 7.54 -2.47
N ALA A 136 2.68 6.41 -2.68
CA ALA A 136 2.91 5.85 -4.01
C ALA A 136 1.61 5.19 -4.50
N LYS A 137 0.65 6.00 -4.96
CA LYS A 137 -0.72 5.61 -5.39
C LYS A 137 -0.75 4.77 -6.69
N ILE A 138 0.10 3.76 -6.78
CA ILE A 138 0.33 2.96 -7.98
C ILE A 138 -0.35 1.61 -7.84
N LEU A 139 -0.26 1.01 -6.65
CA LEU A 139 -0.82 -0.30 -6.36
C LEU A 139 -1.47 -0.23 -4.98
N HIS A 140 -2.70 -0.73 -4.83
CA HIS A 140 -3.32 -0.76 -3.52
C HIS A 140 -2.66 -1.86 -2.66
N PRO A 141 -2.36 -1.63 -1.36
CA PRO A 141 -1.66 -2.62 -0.54
C PRO A 141 -2.35 -3.99 -0.48
N THR A 142 -3.68 -4.02 -0.52
CA THR A 142 -4.43 -5.29 -0.52
C THR A 142 -4.25 -6.11 -1.80
N CYS A 143 -3.93 -5.46 -2.93
CA CYS A 143 -3.75 -6.12 -4.21
C CYS A 143 -2.52 -7.03 -4.21
N VAL A 144 -1.45 -6.71 -3.47
CA VAL A 144 -0.25 -7.57 -3.43
C VAL A 144 -0.38 -8.77 -2.51
N LEU A 145 -1.32 -8.76 -1.55
CA LEU A 145 -1.43 -9.78 -0.51
C LEU A 145 -1.59 -11.22 -1.05
N PRO A 146 -2.41 -11.51 -2.08
CA PRO A 146 -2.52 -12.87 -2.62
C PRO A 146 -1.20 -13.34 -3.22
N ALA A 147 -0.54 -12.47 -3.98
CA ALA A 147 0.74 -12.73 -4.61
C ALA A 147 1.83 -12.95 -3.55
N GLN A 148 1.87 -12.14 -2.48
CA GLN A 148 2.76 -12.30 -1.34
C GLN A 148 2.56 -13.65 -0.64
N LYS A 149 1.31 -14.00 -0.28
CA LYS A 149 0.98 -15.26 0.41
C LYS A 149 1.41 -16.50 -0.38
N ARG A 150 1.35 -16.43 -1.72
CA ARG A 150 1.75 -17.53 -2.61
C ARG A 150 3.15 -17.37 -3.19
N LYS A 151 3.89 -16.32 -2.81
CA LYS A 151 5.25 -15.98 -3.26
C LYS A 151 5.36 -15.84 -4.79
N VAL A 152 4.31 -15.33 -5.43
CA VAL A 152 4.30 -15.06 -6.87
C VAL A 152 4.75 -13.62 -7.10
N PRO A 153 5.85 -13.38 -7.83
CA PRO A 153 6.35 -12.02 -8.04
C PRO A 153 5.38 -11.19 -8.90
N VAL A 154 5.31 -9.89 -8.61
CA VAL A 154 4.49 -8.92 -9.33
C VAL A 154 5.40 -7.89 -9.99
N ARG A 155 5.27 -7.66 -11.29
CA ARG A 155 6.03 -6.66 -12.03
C ARG A 155 5.12 -5.51 -12.48
N LEU A 156 5.49 -4.29 -12.11
CA LEU A 156 4.86 -3.06 -12.57
C LEU A 156 5.56 -2.58 -13.85
N LEU A 157 4.80 -2.38 -14.93
CA LEU A 157 5.30 -2.03 -16.26
C LEU A 157 4.56 -0.83 -16.84
N ASN A 158 5.22 -0.10 -17.75
CA ASN A 158 4.62 1.03 -18.47
C ASN A 158 4.13 0.61 -19.84
N THR A 159 2.85 0.81 -20.10
CA THR A 159 2.23 0.59 -21.41
C THR A 159 2.83 1.48 -22.50
N MET A 160 3.27 2.69 -22.13
CA MET A 160 3.90 3.65 -23.05
C MET A 160 5.39 3.38 -23.28
N GLU A 161 6.04 2.61 -22.40
CA GLU A 161 7.44 2.21 -22.54
C GLU A 161 7.64 0.69 -22.34
N PRO A 162 7.17 -0.17 -23.26
CA PRO A 162 7.16 -1.62 -23.06
C PRO A 162 8.54 -2.29 -22.94
N LYS A 163 9.62 -1.57 -23.24
CA LYS A 163 11.00 -2.04 -23.12
C LYS A 163 11.64 -1.70 -21.78
N ALA A 164 11.00 -0.87 -20.96
CA ALA A 164 11.46 -0.56 -19.62
C ALA A 164 11.44 -1.83 -18.75
N LYS A 165 12.38 -1.94 -17.80
CA LYS A 165 12.45 -3.10 -16.90
C LYS A 165 11.27 -3.15 -15.92
N GLY A 166 10.70 -1.99 -15.62
CA GLY A 166 9.69 -1.81 -14.59
C GLY A 166 10.23 -2.06 -13.18
N THR A 167 9.31 -2.20 -12.24
CA THR A 167 9.60 -2.53 -10.83
C THR A 167 9.14 -3.95 -10.54
N LEU A 168 10.06 -4.83 -10.14
CA LEU A 168 9.75 -6.17 -9.67
C LEU A 168 9.50 -6.16 -8.15
N ILE A 169 8.34 -6.65 -7.73
CA ILE A 169 7.95 -6.82 -6.33
C ILE A 169 7.97 -8.32 -6.02
N ALA A 170 8.81 -8.74 -5.08
CA ALA A 170 9.01 -10.15 -4.76
C ALA A 170 9.19 -10.39 -3.24
N GLU A 171 9.35 -11.66 -2.83
CA GLU A 171 9.58 -12.01 -1.43
C GLU A 171 10.89 -11.40 -0.90
N LYS A 172 11.94 -11.43 -1.71
CA LYS A 172 13.22 -10.81 -1.38
C LYS A 172 13.34 -9.49 -2.10
N GLY A 173 13.55 -8.42 -1.34
CA GLY A 173 13.88 -7.11 -1.87
C GLY A 173 15.35 -6.96 -2.25
N PRO A 174 15.78 -5.74 -2.61
CA PRO A 174 17.11 -5.45 -3.12
C PRO A 174 18.23 -5.47 -2.05
N GLY A 175 18.01 -6.15 -0.93
CA GLY A 175 18.95 -6.27 0.19
C GLY A 175 18.94 -5.06 1.14
N ASP A 176 20.09 -4.82 1.76
CA ASP A 176 20.24 -3.95 2.93
C ASP A 176 20.42 -2.47 2.56
N ARG A 177 19.41 -1.83 1.96
CA ARG A 177 19.47 -0.41 1.61
C ARG A 177 18.14 0.32 1.81
N ILE A 178 18.23 1.64 1.84
CA ILE A 178 17.08 2.53 1.68
C ILE A 178 16.67 2.48 0.21
N THR A 179 15.41 2.19 -0.04
CA THR A 179 14.86 2.00 -1.38
C THR A 179 14.13 3.25 -1.88
N ALA A 180 13.33 3.87 -1.01
CA ALA A 180 12.48 4.98 -1.43
C ALA A 180 12.00 5.87 -0.28
N ILE A 181 11.42 7.01 -0.63
CA ILE A 181 10.79 7.95 0.27
C ILE A 181 9.40 8.26 -0.29
N ALA A 182 8.37 8.12 0.54
CA ALA A 182 7.00 8.48 0.24
C ALA A 182 6.49 9.55 1.20
N ALA A 183 5.44 10.26 0.81
CA ALA A 183 4.80 11.27 1.65
C ALA A 183 3.27 11.23 1.56
N LYS A 184 2.62 11.25 2.73
CA LYS A 184 1.17 11.28 2.88
C LYS A 184 0.78 12.61 3.54
N ASP A 185 0.05 13.44 2.80
CA ASP A 185 -0.42 14.75 3.26
C ASP A 185 -1.79 14.67 3.93
N GLY A 186 -2.24 15.79 4.50
CA GLY A 186 -3.57 15.90 5.08
C GLY A 186 -3.71 15.21 6.43
N ILE A 187 -2.58 15.02 7.12
CA ILE A 187 -2.52 14.31 8.39
C ILE A 187 -2.83 15.27 9.53
N THR A 188 -3.60 14.79 10.50
CA THR A 188 -3.85 15.49 11.77
C THR A 188 -3.20 14.69 12.90
N ALA A 189 -2.31 15.32 13.66
CA ALA A 189 -1.75 14.74 14.87
C ALA A 189 -2.57 15.13 16.09
N ILE A 190 -2.83 14.15 16.95
CA ILE A 190 -3.58 14.30 18.19
C ILE A 190 -2.65 13.84 19.32
N ASN A 191 -2.29 14.77 20.20
CA ASN A 191 -1.45 14.51 21.35
C ASN A 191 -2.28 14.57 22.63
N ILE A 192 -2.28 13.48 23.39
CA ILE A 192 -3.03 13.33 24.63
C ILE A 192 -2.03 13.26 25.78
N ARG A 193 -2.00 14.28 26.63
CA ARG A 193 -1.13 14.33 27.82
C ARG A 193 -1.94 14.00 29.06
N SER A 194 -1.51 12.99 29.82
CA SER A 194 -2.17 12.58 31.04
C SER A 194 -1.20 11.97 32.05
N GLY A 195 -1.13 12.57 33.24
CA GLY A 195 -0.42 11.96 34.38
C GLY A 195 -1.03 10.63 34.83
N ARG A 196 -2.27 10.33 34.42
CA ARG A 196 -2.95 9.05 34.70
C ARG A 196 -2.45 7.91 33.81
N MET A 197 -1.56 8.16 32.84
CA MET A 197 -0.99 7.10 32.00
C MET A 197 0.08 6.28 32.74
N LEU A 198 0.78 6.89 33.70
CA LEU A 198 1.79 6.23 34.53
C LEU A 198 1.16 5.09 35.35
N LEU A 199 1.65 3.87 35.13
CA LEU A 199 1.24 2.64 35.84
C LEU A 199 -0.25 2.27 35.70
N ALA A 200 -0.98 2.92 34.78
CA ALA A 200 -2.39 2.65 34.58
C ALA A 200 -2.62 1.56 33.52
N TYR A 201 -3.34 0.52 33.92
CA TYR A 201 -3.85 -0.49 33.01
C TYR A 201 -5.02 0.07 32.19
N GLY A 202 -5.04 -0.22 30.89
CA GLY A 202 -6.19 0.07 30.01
C GLY A 202 -6.27 1.47 29.41
N PHE A 203 -5.35 2.39 29.72
CA PHE A 203 -5.37 3.75 29.15
C PHE A 203 -5.35 3.74 27.60
N LEU A 204 -4.39 3.02 26.99
CA LEU A 204 -4.30 2.93 25.53
C LEU A 204 -5.52 2.26 24.90
N ARG A 205 -6.07 1.23 25.55
CA ARG A 205 -7.32 0.58 25.12
C ARG A 205 -8.46 1.60 25.05
N ASN A 206 -8.67 2.36 26.12
CA ASN A 206 -9.75 3.36 26.18
C ASN A 206 -9.58 4.43 25.09
N VAL A 207 -8.34 4.85 24.83
CA VAL A 207 -8.05 5.80 23.73
C VAL A 207 -8.42 5.18 22.39
N PHE A 208 -7.99 3.95 22.08
CA PHE A 208 -8.31 3.28 20.81
C PHE A 208 -9.80 2.97 20.63
N GLU A 209 -10.52 2.64 21.70
CA GLU A 209 -11.98 2.42 21.66
C GLU A 209 -12.73 3.67 21.18
N VAL A 210 -12.23 4.89 21.45
CA VAL A 210 -12.81 6.12 20.90
C VAL A 210 -12.69 6.13 19.38
N PHE A 211 -11.49 5.90 18.84
CA PHE A 211 -11.25 5.90 17.39
C PHE A 211 -12.05 4.80 16.67
N GLU A 212 -12.16 3.62 17.28
CA GLU A 212 -12.96 2.51 16.77
C GLU A 212 -14.43 2.88 16.65
N ARG A 213 -15.03 3.50 17.68
CA ARG A 213 -16.44 3.93 17.67
C ARG A 213 -16.75 4.86 16.51
N TYR A 214 -15.81 5.74 16.17
CA TYR A 214 -15.93 6.67 15.04
C TYR A 214 -15.39 6.11 13.72
N LYS A 215 -15.00 4.83 13.67
CA LYS A 215 -14.41 4.14 12.50
C LYS A 215 -13.30 4.98 11.85
N THR A 216 -12.41 5.52 12.68
CA THR A 216 -11.31 6.41 12.25
C THR A 216 -9.98 5.67 12.39
N PRO A 217 -9.36 5.23 11.28
CA PRO A 217 -8.06 4.58 11.31
C PRO A 217 -6.97 5.51 11.85
N ILE A 218 -5.98 4.92 12.51
CA ILE A 218 -4.79 5.60 13.01
C ILE A 218 -3.60 5.15 12.15
N ASP A 219 -2.79 6.10 11.68
CA ASP A 219 -1.62 5.82 10.83
C ASP A 219 -0.34 5.59 11.66
N MET A 220 0.02 6.56 12.52
CA MET A 220 1.22 6.53 13.36
C MET A 220 0.88 6.67 14.84
N ILE A 221 1.72 6.05 15.67
CA ILE A 221 1.62 6.08 17.12
C ILE A 221 3.02 6.31 17.69
N THR A 222 3.14 7.21 18.66
CA THR A 222 4.33 7.33 19.51
C THR A 222 3.91 7.62 20.94
N THR A 223 4.64 7.08 21.90
CA THR A 223 4.33 7.17 23.32
C THR A 223 5.51 7.72 24.11
N SER A 224 5.17 8.41 25.19
CA SER A 224 6.05 8.68 26.32
C SER A 224 5.41 8.11 27.58
N GLU A 225 6.02 8.30 28.73
CA GLU A 225 5.51 7.85 30.02
C GLU A 225 4.17 8.50 30.40
N VAL A 226 3.92 9.72 29.91
CA VAL A 226 2.77 10.56 30.29
C VAL A 226 1.96 11.09 29.11
N ALA A 227 2.28 10.69 27.89
CA ALA A 227 1.58 11.15 26.71
C ALA A 227 1.57 10.11 25.58
N VAL A 228 0.51 10.13 24.80
CA VAL A 228 0.40 9.39 23.54
C VAL A 228 0.09 10.38 22.41
N SER A 229 0.84 10.29 21.32
CA SER A 229 0.56 11.02 20.09
C SER A 229 0.18 10.05 18.98
N LEU A 230 -0.91 10.37 18.30
CA LEU A 230 -1.55 9.55 17.26
C LEU A 230 -1.79 10.41 16.03
N THR A 231 -1.81 9.80 14.84
CA THR A 231 -2.16 10.52 13.62
C THR A 231 -3.35 9.90 12.91
N ILE A 232 -4.19 10.75 12.30
CA ILE A 232 -5.31 10.34 11.46
C ILE A 232 -5.26 11.08 10.12
N ASP A 233 -5.78 10.45 9.07
CA ASP A 233 -5.89 11.02 7.72
C ASP A 233 -7.32 11.48 7.37
N ASN A 234 -8.30 11.20 8.24
CA ASN A 234 -9.70 11.56 8.07
C ASN A 234 -10.23 12.37 9.26
N ALA A 235 -10.32 13.68 9.08
CA ALA A 235 -10.78 14.60 10.12
C ALA A 235 -12.31 14.70 10.27
N LYS A 236 -13.13 13.88 9.57
CA LYS A 236 -14.60 13.99 9.58
C LYS A 236 -15.21 13.98 10.98
N ASN A 237 -14.69 13.15 11.89
CA ASN A 237 -15.20 12.97 13.25
C ASN A 237 -14.30 13.62 14.32
N LEU A 238 -13.33 14.45 13.91
CA LEU A 238 -12.28 14.97 14.78
C LEU A 238 -12.83 15.68 16.03
N ASP A 239 -13.81 16.57 15.88
CA ASP A 239 -14.36 17.33 16.99
C ASP A 239 -15.02 16.43 18.05
N ALA A 240 -15.71 15.38 17.62
CA ALA A 240 -16.34 14.41 18.51
C ALA A 240 -15.30 13.55 19.24
N ILE A 241 -14.29 13.08 18.49
CA ILE A 241 -13.15 12.33 19.04
C ILE A 241 -12.43 13.18 20.10
N VAL A 242 -12.07 14.42 19.80
CA VAL A 242 -11.37 15.32 20.73
C VAL A 242 -12.19 15.55 22.01
N ARG A 243 -13.51 15.74 21.90
CA ARG A 243 -14.38 15.89 23.09
C ARG A 243 -14.33 14.68 24.00
N GLU A 244 -14.38 13.46 23.46
CA GLU A 244 -14.27 12.24 24.27
C GLU A 244 -12.86 12.08 24.85
N LEU A 245 -11.82 12.36 24.06
CA LEU A 245 -10.44 12.22 24.50
C LEU A 245 -10.06 13.18 25.64
N ASN A 246 -10.73 14.34 25.74
CA ASN A 246 -10.54 15.28 26.85
C ASN A 246 -10.91 14.70 28.23
N ALA A 247 -11.69 13.60 28.28
CA ALA A 247 -11.95 12.89 29.53
C ALA A 247 -10.70 12.14 30.06
N PHE A 248 -9.75 11.82 29.17
CA PHE A 248 -8.54 11.06 29.50
C PHE A 248 -7.32 11.94 29.79
N GLY A 249 -7.30 13.18 29.30
CA GLY A 249 -6.19 14.12 29.50
C GLY A 249 -6.35 15.40 28.69
N THR A 250 -5.31 16.23 28.67
CA THR A 250 -5.26 17.44 27.83
C THR A 250 -4.97 17.01 26.40
N VAL A 251 -5.82 17.44 25.45
CA VAL A 251 -5.69 17.12 24.04
C VAL A 251 -5.19 18.33 23.25
N GLU A 252 -4.09 18.16 22.53
CA GLU A 252 -3.55 19.11 21.56
C GLU A 252 -3.73 18.53 20.15
N VAL A 253 -4.09 19.38 19.18
CA VAL A 253 -4.36 18.95 17.80
C VAL A 253 -3.55 19.81 16.85
N ASP A 254 -2.69 19.16 16.07
CA ASP A 254 -1.89 19.79 15.02
C ASP A 254 -2.43 19.33 13.65
N LYS A 255 -3.02 20.26 12.90
CA LYS A 255 -3.52 20.02 11.54
C LYS A 255 -2.42 20.25 10.50
N ASP A 256 -2.71 19.92 9.25
CA ASP A 256 -1.83 20.19 8.11
C ASP A 256 -0.43 19.60 8.29
N GLN A 257 -0.37 18.34 8.69
CA GLN A 257 0.87 17.58 8.79
C GLN A 257 1.05 16.67 7.57
N THR A 258 2.31 16.32 7.31
CA THR A 258 2.70 15.32 6.31
C THR A 258 3.51 14.24 7.01
N ILE A 259 3.11 12.99 6.81
CA ILE A 259 3.95 11.84 7.13
C ILE A 259 4.95 11.66 5.99
N VAL A 260 6.24 11.66 6.31
CA VAL A 260 7.30 11.27 5.39
C VAL A 260 7.79 9.90 5.82
N CYS A 261 7.57 8.91 4.98
CA CYS A 261 7.95 7.53 5.20
C CYS A 261 9.19 7.20 4.35
N ILE A 262 10.27 6.80 5.01
CA ILE A 262 11.49 6.30 4.40
C ILE A 262 11.38 4.78 4.41
N VAL A 263 11.39 4.17 3.23
CA VAL A 263 11.25 2.74 3.03
C VAL A 263 12.61 2.12 2.68
N GLY A 264 12.87 0.95 3.24
CA GLY A 264 14.11 0.22 3.08
C GLY A 264 14.34 -0.77 4.20
N SER A 265 15.51 -1.40 4.24
CA SER A 265 15.83 -2.35 5.30
C SER A 265 16.51 -1.69 6.51
N PHE A 266 15.80 -1.64 7.63
CA PHE A 266 16.19 -1.01 8.90
C PHE A 266 16.32 -1.98 10.09
N SER A 267 16.75 -3.23 9.83
CA SER A 267 16.98 -4.23 10.88
C SER A 267 17.71 -3.65 12.09
N ALA A 268 17.23 -3.98 13.30
CA ALA A 268 17.67 -3.39 14.56
C ALA A 268 19.17 -3.58 14.86
N GLU A 269 19.82 -4.54 14.21
CA GLU A 269 21.25 -4.82 14.36
C GLU A 269 22.13 -3.86 13.55
N LYS A 270 21.55 -3.08 12.63
CA LYS A 270 22.29 -2.20 11.72
C LYS A 270 22.57 -0.84 12.34
N GLN A 271 23.84 -0.48 12.38
CA GLN A 271 24.29 0.81 12.89
C GLN A 271 24.27 1.90 11.80
N GLY A 272 23.92 3.12 12.18
CA GLY A 272 24.14 4.33 11.38
C GLY A 272 23.08 4.69 10.35
N VAL A 273 22.15 3.80 9.97
CA VAL A 273 21.09 4.11 8.99
C VAL A 273 20.14 5.18 9.53
N ALA A 274 19.66 5.01 10.77
CA ALA A 274 18.83 6.02 11.43
C ALA A 274 19.56 7.36 11.57
N GLY A 275 20.87 7.33 11.90
CA GLY A 275 21.71 8.53 11.98
C GLY A 275 21.72 9.33 10.68
N LYS A 276 21.90 8.68 9.53
CA LYS A 276 21.86 9.34 8.21
C LYS A 276 20.52 10.03 7.93
N ILE A 277 19.40 9.42 8.32
CA ILE A 277 18.07 10.01 8.16
C ILE A 277 17.95 11.31 8.97
N PHE A 278 18.32 11.26 10.25
CA PHE A 278 18.23 12.44 11.11
C PHE A 278 19.27 13.52 10.76
N ASP A 279 20.46 13.12 10.29
CA ASP A 279 21.45 14.06 9.77
C ASP A 279 20.94 14.80 8.53
N ALA A 280 20.24 14.10 7.63
CA ALA A 280 19.60 14.72 6.46
C ALA A 280 18.49 15.69 6.86
N LEU A 281 17.75 15.37 7.93
CA LEU A 281 16.64 16.17 8.45
C LEU A 281 17.04 17.21 9.52
N ARG A 282 18.34 17.39 9.79
CA ARG A 282 18.85 18.18 10.93
C ARG A 282 18.33 19.61 11.06
N ASN A 283 17.91 20.23 9.95
CA ASN A 283 17.44 21.61 9.90
C ASN A 283 15.90 21.71 9.81
N ILE A 284 15.19 20.58 9.89
CA ILE A 284 13.75 20.50 9.71
C ILE A 284 13.11 20.12 11.05
N PRO A 285 12.17 20.92 11.57
CA PRO A 285 11.45 20.56 12.79
C PRO A 285 10.65 19.26 12.61
N LEU A 286 10.97 18.25 13.41
CA LEU A 286 10.26 16.97 13.43
C LEU A 286 9.22 16.98 14.56
N ARG A 287 7.98 16.63 14.23
CA ARG A 287 6.87 16.60 15.20
C ARG A 287 6.72 15.24 15.88
N MET A 288 6.88 14.16 15.12
CA MET A 288 6.83 12.78 15.59
C MET A 288 7.83 11.93 14.81
N ILE A 289 8.34 10.88 15.45
CA ILE A 289 9.18 9.85 14.85
C ILE A 289 8.57 8.51 15.23
N SER A 290 8.40 7.63 14.26
CA SER A 290 8.05 6.22 14.47
C SER A 290 9.13 5.35 13.83
N TYR A 291 9.79 4.56 14.67
CA TYR A 291 10.86 3.66 14.29
C TYR A 291 10.84 2.43 15.19
N GLY A 292 11.12 1.25 14.63
CA GLY A 292 11.16 -0.03 15.34
C GLY A 292 9.84 -0.82 15.32
N GLY A 293 8.75 -0.26 14.77
CA GLY A 293 7.50 -1.01 14.55
C GLY A 293 7.53 -1.95 13.34
N SER A 294 8.42 -1.66 12.37
CA SER A 294 8.68 -2.45 11.17
C SER A 294 10.17 -2.36 10.86
N GLU A 295 10.76 -3.43 10.33
CA GLU A 295 12.11 -3.38 9.78
C GLU A 295 12.15 -2.76 8.38
N ASN A 296 11.00 -2.44 7.79
CA ASN A 296 10.89 -1.98 6.40
C ASN A 296 10.67 -0.47 6.26
N ASN A 297 10.44 0.26 7.37
CA ASN A 297 10.21 1.69 7.32
C ASN A 297 10.73 2.49 8.53
N VAL A 298 10.98 3.77 8.29
CA VAL A 298 11.10 4.82 9.30
C VAL A 298 10.14 5.93 8.90
N SER A 299 9.23 6.33 9.79
CA SER A 299 8.26 7.39 9.49
C SER A 299 8.50 8.61 10.38
N VAL A 300 8.53 9.79 9.79
CA VAL A 300 8.60 11.07 10.50
C VAL A 300 7.40 11.94 10.14
N LEU A 301 6.93 12.70 11.11
CA LEU A 301 5.86 13.67 10.91
C LEU A 301 6.46 15.08 10.87
N VAL A 302 6.13 15.84 9.83
CA VAL A 302 6.52 17.23 9.67
C VAL A 302 5.30 18.08 9.36
N ASP A 303 5.38 19.37 9.70
CA ASP A 303 4.42 20.35 9.19
C ASP A 303 4.48 20.36 7.66
N THR A 304 3.32 20.35 7.00
CA THR A 304 3.22 20.23 5.53
C THR A 304 4.06 21.29 4.81
N LYS A 305 4.25 22.48 5.41
CA LYS A 305 5.11 23.52 4.83
C LYS A 305 6.57 23.09 4.65
N HIS A 306 7.05 22.14 5.46
CA HIS A 306 8.41 21.59 5.38
C HIS A 306 8.50 20.34 4.51
N LYS A 307 7.38 19.82 3.96
CA LYS A 307 7.37 18.61 3.14
C LYS A 307 8.40 18.63 2.02
N ARG A 308 8.39 19.69 1.18
CA ARG A 308 9.28 19.78 0.02
C ARG A 308 10.74 19.78 0.46
N GLU A 309 11.05 20.56 1.50
CA GLU A 309 12.40 20.64 2.06
C GLU A 309 12.86 19.28 2.61
N ALA A 310 11.98 18.56 3.33
CA ALA A 310 12.25 17.23 3.86
C ALA A 310 12.51 16.20 2.76
N LEU A 311 11.66 16.14 1.74
CA LEU A 311 11.83 15.20 0.63
C LEU A 311 13.11 15.45 -0.15
N VAL A 312 13.46 16.72 -0.40
CA VAL A 312 14.71 17.09 -1.08
C VAL A 312 15.93 16.77 -0.22
N ALA A 313 15.90 17.11 1.08
CA ALA A 313 17.00 16.88 2.00
C ALA A 313 17.28 15.38 2.19
N LEU A 314 16.23 14.57 2.36
CA LEU A 314 16.33 13.12 2.43
C LEU A 314 16.82 12.54 1.10
N ASN A 315 16.32 13.02 -0.04
CA ASN A 315 16.77 12.51 -1.34
C ASN A 315 18.28 12.73 -1.53
N LYS A 316 18.77 13.92 -1.18
CA LYS A 316 20.19 14.26 -1.22
C LYS A 316 21.01 13.46 -0.22
N GLY A 317 20.58 13.40 1.04
CA GLY A 317 21.33 12.78 2.14
C GLY A 317 21.38 11.25 2.07
N LEU A 318 20.38 10.61 1.47
CA LEU A 318 20.25 9.15 1.45
C LEU A 318 20.65 8.55 0.11
N PHE A 319 20.45 9.26 -1.01
CA PHE A 319 20.75 8.76 -2.36
C PHE A 319 21.90 9.50 -3.05
N ASN A 320 22.49 10.54 -2.43
CA ASN A 320 23.57 11.37 -3.00
C ASN A 320 23.18 12.07 -4.33
N LEU A 321 21.92 12.51 -4.46
CA LEU A 321 21.38 13.18 -5.66
C LEU A 321 21.26 14.70 -5.50
#